data_AF-A0A533SKQ5-F1
#
_entry.id   AF-A0A533SKQ5-F1
#
_cell.length_a   1.000
_cell.length_b   1.000
_cell.length_c   1.000
_cell.angle_alpha   90.00
_cell.angle_beta   90.00
_cell.angle_gamma   90.00
#
_symmetry.space_group_name_H-M   'P 1'
#
loop_
_entity.id
_entity.type
_entity.pdbx_description
1 polymer ?
#
loop_
_entity_poly.entity_id
_entity_poly.type
_entity_poly.pdbx_seq_one_letter_code
_entity_poly.pdbx_strand_id
1 'polypeptide(L)'
;MDDEKREYVPSAELPVKETALPEDMRFLEIETPADKSADDQKPMTLFVPQGYSTPTWIHIGVGDEKEEYTLIVNPLTGRTEIKDGREAMPRKGI
;
A
#
# COMPACT_ATOMS: atom_id res chain seq x y z
N MET A 1 -11.40 -30.41 3.09
CA MET A 1 -11.98 -29.22 3.73
C MET A 1 -11.39 -28.05 2.98
N ASP A 2 -12.20 -27.37 2.17
CA ASP A 2 -11.79 -26.23 1.35
C ASP A 2 -11.60 -25.00 2.24
N ASP A 3 -10.35 -24.63 2.49
CA ASP A 3 -9.95 -23.42 3.24
C ASP A 3 -9.78 -22.19 2.30
N GLU A 4 -10.10 -22.30 1.01
CA GLU A 4 -9.70 -21.34 -0.03
C GLU A 4 -10.59 -20.10 -0.21
N LYS A 5 -11.60 -19.84 0.66
CA LYS A 5 -12.47 -18.66 0.51
C LYS A 5 -12.84 -17.98 1.83
N ARG A 6 -11.86 -17.70 2.69
CA ARG A 6 -12.10 -16.73 3.77
C ARG A 6 -11.93 -15.32 3.22
N GLU A 7 -13.02 -14.79 2.69
CA GLU A 7 -13.14 -13.37 2.39
C GLU A 7 -12.89 -12.59 3.68
N TYR A 8 -12.01 -11.58 3.61
CA TYR A 8 -11.69 -10.75 4.77
C TYR A 8 -12.95 -10.00 5.22
N VAL A 9 -13.45 -10.30 6.42
CA VAL A 9 -14.53 -9.55 7.05
C VAL A 9 -13.91 -8.54 8.02
N PRO A 10 -14.04 -7.22 7.76
CA PRO A 10 -13.55 -6.21 8.69
C PRO A 10 -14.27 -6.35 10.03
N SER A 11 -13.53 -6.60 11.11
CA SER A 11 -14.10 -6.55 12.46
C SER A 11 -14.26 -5.11 12.89
N ALA A 12 -15.47 -4.73 13.33
CA ALA A 12 -15.77 -3.40 13.86
C ALA A 12 -15.00 -3.06 15.15
N GLU A 13 -14.37 -4.05 15.79
CA GLU A 13 -13.59 -3.90 17.02
C GLU A 13 -12.09 -3.64 16.75
N LEU A 14 -11.62 -3.81 15.51
CA LEU A 14 -10.24 -3.52 15.18
C LEU A 14 -10.05 -2.00 15.08
N PRO A 15 -8.90 -1.45 15.53
CA PRO A 15 -8.59 -0.03 15.37
C PRO A 15 -8.31 0.37 13.91
N VAL A 16 -8.49 -0.55 12.94
CA VAL A 16 -8.39 -0.27 11.51
C VAL A 16 -9.75 0.15 10.96
N LYS A 17 -9.80 1.35 10.39
CA LYS A 17 -10.98 1.86 9.69
C LYS A 17 -10.70 1.89 8.21
N GLU A 18 -11.58 1.30 7.42
CA GLU A 18 -11.61 1.55 5.99
C GLU A 18 -11.78 3.05 5.77
N THR A 19 -10.92 3.62 4.93
CA THR A 19 -10.87 5.06 4.67
C THR A 19 -10.72 5.26 3.17
N ALA A 20 -11.54 6.16 2.62
CA ALA A 20 -11.41 6.60 1.23
C ALA A 20 -10.50 7.84 1.15
N LEU A 21 -9.83 7.99 0.01
CA LEU A 21 -9.17 9.26 -0.30
C LEU A 21 -10.21 10.38 -0.44
N PRO A 22 -9.83 11.64 -0.18
CA PRO A 22 -10.63 12.81 -0.54
C PRO A 22 -11.01 12.81 -2.03
N GLU A 23 -12.12 13.47 -2.40
CA GLU A 23 -12.68 13.43 -3.76
C GLU A 23 -11.72 13.97 -4.84
N ASP A 24 -10.80 14.85 -4.47
CA ASP A 24 -9.80 15.44 -5.35
C ASP A 24 -8.51 14.62 -5.43
N MET A 25 -8.46 13.44 -4.82
CA MET A 25 -7.28 12.58 -4.78
C MET A 25 -7.53 11.21 -5.39
N ARG A 26 -6.54 10.68 -6.10
CA ARG A 26 -6.59 9.31 -6.63
C ARG A 26 -5.27 8.57 -6.50
N PHE A 27 -5.35 7.27 -6.32
CA PHE A 27 -4.20 6.40 -6.50
C PHE A 27 -3.85 6.33 -7.99
N LEU A 28 -2.59 6.63 -8.32
CA LEU A 28 -2.05 6.52 -9.68
C LEU A 28 -1.42 5.15 -9.91
N GLU A 29 -0.55 4.75 -8.99
CA GLU A 29 0.16 3.48 -9.03
C GLU A 29 0.58 3.06 -7.62
N ILE A 30 0.67 1.75 -7.38
CA ILE A 30 1.16 1.18 -6.12
C ILE A 30 2.25 0.17 -6.45
N GLU A 31 3.49 0.45 -6.03
CA GLU A 31 4.63 -0.44 -6.18
C GLU A 31 4.83 -1.24 -4.88
N THR A 32 4.72 -2.57 -4.98
CA THR A 32 4.96 -3.51 -3.87
C THR A 32 5.57 -4.81 -4.40
N PRO A 33 6.55 -5.42 -3.68
CA PRO A 33 7.17 -6.68 -4.07
C PRO A 33 6.34 -7.91 -3.69
N ALA A 34 5.20 -7.75 -3.00
CA ALA A 34 4.36 -8.88 -2.62
C ALA A 34 3.81 -9.61 -3.87
N ASP A 35 3.77 -10.92 -3.74
CA ASP A 35 3.68 -11.91 -4.82
C ASP A 35 2.46 -11.70 -5.72
N LYS A 36 2.70 -11.58 -7.02
CA LYS A 36 1.65 -11.45 -8.05
C LYS A 36 0.99 -12.80 -8.38
N SER A 37 0.88 -13.71 -7.41
CA SER A 37 0.65 -15.13 -7.65
C SER A 37 -0.78 -15.64 -7.38
N ALA A 38 -1.75 -14.77 -7.09
CA ALA A 38 -3.17 -15.18 -7.01
C ALA A 38 -4.06 -14.22 -7.81
N ASP A 39 -5.03 -14.77 -8.55
CA ASP A 39 -5.78 -14.19 -9.67
C ASP A 39 -6.71 -12.97 -9.39
N ASP A 40 -6.56 -12.20 -8.30
CA ASP A 40 -7.47 -11.07 -7.97
C ASP A 40 -6.77 -9.94 -7.14
N GLN A 41 -5.63 -9.45 -7.62
CA GLN A 41 -4.64 -8.70 -6.81
C GLN A 41 -5.03 -7.26 -6.48
N LYS A 42 -5.59 -7.06 -5.30
CA LYS A 42 -5.46 -5.79 -4.59
C LYS A 42 -4.01 -5.66 -4.09
N PRO A 43 -3.32 -4.52 -4.33
CA PRO A 43 -2.00 -4.31 -3.74
C PRO A 43 -2.11 -4.30 -2.21
N MET A 44 -1.23 -5.05 -1.54
CA MET A 44 -1.22 -5.17 -0.08
C MET A 44 0.16 -4.88 0.50
N THR A 45 0.15 -4.30 1.69
CA THR A 45 1.32 -4.12 2.55
C THR A 45 1.16 -5.03 3.77
N LEU A 46 2.09 -5.96 3.96
CA LEU A 46 2.12 -6.82 5.14
C LEU A 46 2.92 -6.11 6.24
N PHE A 47 2.39 -6.09 7.46
CA PHE A 47 3.10 -5.67 8.67
C PHE A 47 3.27 -6.88 9.57
N VAL A 48 4.51 -7.22 9.92
CA VAL A 48 4.79 -8.39 10.77
C VAL A 48 5.20 -7.96 12.18
N PRO A 49 4.90 -8.76 13.22
CA PRO A 49 5.20 -8.40 14.62
C PRO A 49 6.67 -8.09 14.92
N GLN A 50 7.59 -8.58 14.09
CA GLN A 50 9.03 -8.33 14.20
C GLN A 50 9.44 -6.91 13.78
N GLY A 51 8.49 -6.07 13.36
CA GLY A 51 8.71 -4.67 12.96
C GLY A 51 9.01 -4.49 11.47
N TYR A 52 9.12 -5.58 10.72
CA TYR A 52 9.25 -5.53 9.27
C TYR A 52 7.89 -5.23 8.60
N SER A 53 7.93 -4.50 7.50
CA SER A 53 6.79 -4.31 6.62
C SER A 53 7.19 -4.50 5.15
N THR A 54 6.23 -4.89 4.33
CA THR A 54 6.44 -4.92 2.87
C THR A 54 6.83 -3.53 2.40
N PRO A 55 7.98 -3.35 1.71
CA PRO A 55 8.32 -2.08 1.11
C PRO A 55 7.23 -1.68 0.11
N THR A 56 6.57 -0.54 0.33
CA THR A 56 5.41 -0.12 -0.48
C THR A 56 5.52 1.36 -0.82
N TRP A 57 5.37 1.69 -2.11
CA TRP A 57 5.29 3.05 -2.62
C TRP A 57 3.91 3.25 -3.21
N ILE A 58 3.21 4.28 -2.75
CA ILE A 58 1.86 4.62 -3.21
C ILE A 58 1.94 6.00 -3.83
N HIS A 59 1.69 6.08 -5.14
CA HIS A 59 1.64 7.33 -5.88
C HIS A 59 0.22 7.88 -5.87
N ILE A 60 0.08 9.13 -5.45
CA ILE A 60 -1.19 9.81 -5.28
C ILE A 60 -1.16 11.07 -6.15
N GLY A 61 -2.16 11.20 -7.01
CA GLY A 61 -2.41 12.41 -7.78
C GLY A 61 -3.47 13.27 -7.10
N VAL A 62 -3.28 14.59 -7.12
CA VAL A 62 -4.23 15.57 -6.59
C VAL A 62 -4.75 16.48 -7.71
N GLY A 63 -6.07 16.71 -7.71
CA GLY A 63 -6.80 17.35 -8.80
C GLY A 63 -6.71 16.54 -10.10
N ASP A 64 -6.53 17.24 -11.22
CA ASP A 64 -6.28 16.64 -12.54
C ASP A 64 -4.81 16.20 -12.72
N GLU A 65 -4.21 15.57 -11.69
CA GLU A 65 -2.80 15.11 -11.69
C GLU A 65 -1.75 16.22 -11.87
N LYS A 66 -2.09 17.46 -11.49
CA LYS A 66 -1.11 18.58 -11.52
C LYS A 66 -0.06 18.47 -10.43
N GLU A 67 -0.44 17.83 -9.33
CA GLU A 67 0.40 17.60 -8.17
C GLU A 67 0.42 16.10 -7.88
N GLU A 68 1.63 15.58 -7.62
CA GLU A 68 1.84 14.19 -7.28
C GLU A 68 2.53 14.10 -5.93
N TYR A 69 2.18 13.08 -5.16
CA TYR A 69 2.83 12.72 -3.91
C TYR A 69 3.15 11.23 -3.91
N THR A 70 4.19 10.88 -3.17
CA THR A 70 4.52 9.47 -2.92
C THR A 70 4.49 9.19 -1.42
N LEU A 71 3.58 8.30 -1.00
CA LEU A 71 3.58 7.73 0.34
C LEU A 71 4.48 6.49 0.35
N ILE A 72 5.51 6.51 1.18
CA ILE A 72 6.51 5.46 1.31
C ILE A 72 6.30 4.75 2.64
N VAL A 73 6.10 3.43 2.61
CA VAL A 73 6.10 2.58 3.79
C VAL A 73 7.51 2.01 4.00
N ASN A 74 8.19 2.45 5.05
CA ASN A 74 9.55 2.04 5.35
C ASN A 74 9.61 0.57 5.84
N PRO A 75 10.32 -0.33 5.15
CA PRO A 75 10.23 -1.76 5.39
C PRO A 75 10.81 -2.23 6.72
N LEU A 76 11.65 -1.45 7.40
CA LEU A 76 12.26 -1.85 8.67
C LEU A 76 11.49 -1.38 9.89
N THR A 77 10.59 -0.43 9.70
CA THR A 77 9.92 0.25 10.82
C THR A 77 8.40 0.31 10.67
N GLY A 78 7.87 0.04 9.47
CA GLY A 78 6.47 0.30 9.12
C GLY A 78 6.09 1.78 9.11
N ARG A 79 7.04 2.69 9.38
CA ARG A 79 6.77 4.13 9.39
C ARG A 79 6.49 4.62 7.98
N THR A 80 5.53 5.52 7.87
CA THR A 80 5.13 6.14 6.62
C THR A 80 5.76 7.52 6.48
N GLU A 81 6.27 7.83 5.31
CA GLU A 81 6.76 9.16 4.91
C GLU A 81 6.00 9.61 3.66
N ILE A 82 5.66 10.90 3.58
CA ILE A 82 5.09 11.50 2.37
C ILE A 82 6.17 12.38 1.74
N LYS A 83 6.37 12.22 0.44
CA LYS A 83 7.26 13.06 -0.36
C LYS A 83 6.50 13.75 -1.48
N ASP A 84 6.93 14.97 -1.78
CA ASP A 84 6.46 15.71 -2.95
C ASP A 84 6.99 15.06 -4.23
N GLY A 85 6.13 14.94 -5.22
CA GLY A 85 6.42 14.33 -6.50
C GLY A 85 6.53 12.81 -6.47
N ARG A 86 7.02 12.28 -7.59
CA ARG A 86 7.13 10.84 -7.83
C ARG A 86 8.48 10.29 -7.42
N GLU A 87 8.47 9.36 -6.47
CA GLU A 87 9.68 8.68 -5.99
C GLU A 87 9.67 7.22 -6.41
N ALA A 88 10.63 6.79 -7.24
CA ALA A 88 10.69 5.39 -7.65
C ALA A 88 11.08 4.48 -6.48
N MET A 89 10.46 3.30 -6.40
CA MET A 89 10.90 2.28 -5.46
C MET A 89 12.34 1.86 -5.80
N PRO A 90 13.27 1.84 -4.82
CA PRO A 90 14.64 1.37 -5.06
C PRO A 90 14.64 -0.09 -5.51
N ARG A 91 15.00 -0.33 -6.78
CA ARG A 91 15.22 -1.69 -7.28
C ARG A 91 16.55 -2.16 -6.71
N LYS A 92 16.54 -3.17 -5.82
CA LYS A 92 17.79 -3.85 -5.45
C LYS A 92 18.43 -4.38 -6.72
N GLY A 93 19.62 -3.89 -7.05
CA GLY A 93 20.50 -4.53 -8.02
C GLY A 93 20.79 -5.95 -7.54
N ILE A 94 20.58 -6.91 -8.43
CA ILE A 94 21.05 -8.30 -8.26
C ILE A 94 22.57 -8.29 -8.45
#